data_AF-A0AAJ5YZS8-F1
#
_entry.id   AF-A0AAJ5YZS8-F1
#
_cell.length_a   1.000
_cell.length_b   1.000
_cell.length_c   1.000
_cell.angle_alpha   90.00
_cell.angle_beta   90.00
_cell.angle_gamma   90.00
#
_symmetry.space_group_name_H-M   'P 1'
#
loop_
_entity.id
_entity.type
_entity.pdbx_description
1 polymer ?
#
loop_
_entity_poly.entity_id
_entity_poly.type
_entity_poly.pdbx_seq_one_letter_code
_entity_poly.pdbx_strand_id
1 'polypeptide(L)'
;MDESTRPENDAHAERHGDEQARKRPRYTAPFVPTNAQLRERTTIILPGMNVYLRLPSGMMKLVTLEKGSIISIGKFGSFEADRIIGKPFGPTYEIKPDGSLDIMHQAVAEALVESEATNENIFDDGESQSLTYEDIKALKEAGATGREIIQKQLEGNKSYEMRTVYSQTKIMKRKESKHLKYFTPLTPDMFHVALYNFDRNPDKIRNMRADSLSQCLSFSHVQPGGKYLVIDGIGGLLVGAVLERLGGFGSVHLIHDSDSPPALELMPQYNLMPFQTHNVLKTLHWAATEKRWTLPSHMSEELSRVYTSDRERNRARKKRANIEDFIATRQQFFEGEFDAPHLQANMVPSLLL
;
A
#
# COMPACT_ATOMS: atom_id res chain seq x y z
N MET A 1 40.43 -3.57 -74.84
CA MET A 1 41.71 -3.39 -74.13
C MET A 1 41.52 -2.23 -73.18
N ASP A 2 42.26 -2.22 -72.07
CA ASP A 2 42.08 -1.48 -70.80
C ASP A 2 41.00 -2.03 -69.87
N GLU A 3 41.39 -2.69 -68.77
CA GLU A 3 41.89 -2.16 -67.47
C GLU A 3 40.72 -1.75 -66.57
N SER A 4 40.67 -1.92 -65.25
CA SER A 4 41.42 -2.68 -64.25
C SER A 4 40.64 -2.50 -62.93
N THR A 5 40.61 -3.54 -62.10
CA THR A 5 40.52 -3.52 -60.62
C THR A 5 39.38 -2.80 -59.86
N ARG A 6 38.57 -3.61 -59.14
CA ARG A 6 38.26 -3.50 -57.70
C ARG A 6 37.56 -4.79 -57.23
N PRO A 7 38.00 -5.49 -56.16
CA PRO A 7 37.21 -6.52 -55.51
C PRO A 7 36.50 -5.94 -54.28
N GLU A 8 35.16 -5.97 -54.26
CA GLU A 8 34.37 -5.66 -53.07
C GLU A 8 34.33 -6.89 -52.15
N ASN A 9 34.88 -6.70 -50.95
CA ASN A 9 34.76 -7.59 -49.80
C ASN A 9 33.37 -7.42 -49.18
N ASP A 10 32.44 -8.35 -49.45
CA ASP A 10 31.24 -8.51 -48.64
C ASP A 10 31.44 -9.63 -47.62
N ALA A 11 31.94 -9.24 -46.45
CA ALA A 11 31.96 -10.03 -45.25
C ALA A 11 30.58 -9.95 -44.57
N HIS A 12 29.63 -10.80 -44.98
CA HIS A 12 28.43 -11.06 -44.19
C HIS A 12 28.66 -12.25 -43.26
N ALA A 13 29.12 -11.92 -42.06
CA ALA A 13 29.30 -12.80 -40.93
C ALA A 13 27.99 -13.50 -40.52
N GLU A 14 28.05 -14.82 -40.45
CA GLU A 14 27.12 -15.67 -39.71
C GLU A 14 27.04 -15.20 -38.25
N ARG A 15 25.84 -14.80 -37.81
CA ARG A 15 25.52 -14.68 -36.38
C ARG A 15 24.47 -15.72 -36.04
N HIS A 16 24.96 -16.88 -35.59
CA HIS A 16 24.21 -17.76 -34.71
C HIS A 16 23.85 -16.99 -33.43
N GLY A 17 22.61 -16.56 -33.33
CA GLY A 17 22.02 -16.05 -32.09
C GLY A 17 21.22 -17.15 -31.42
N ASP A 18 21.74 -17.66 -30.30
CA ASP A 18 21.01 -18.51 -29.35
C ASP A 18 19.77 -17.75 -28.83
N GLU A 19 18.63 -17.99 -29.46
CA GLU A 19 17.35 -17.54 -28.94
C GLU A 19 16.92 -18.53 -27.84
N GLN A 20 17.42 -18.31 -26.62
CA GLN A 20 16.97 -19.03 -25.42
C GLN A 20 15.46 -18.84 -25.28
N ALA A 21 14.71 -19.85 -25.72
CA ALA A 21 13.26 -19.93 -25.59
C ALA A 21 12.87 -19.71 -24.12
N ARG A 22 12.36 -18.51 -23.80
CA ARG A 22 11.75 -18.20 -22.50
C ARG A 22 10.61 -19.19 -22.28
N LYS A 23 10.86 -20.25 -21.50
CA LYS A 23 9.85 -21.23 -21.07
C LYS A 23 8.73 -20.45 -20.40
N ARG A 24 7.52 -20.54 -20.96
CA ARG A 24 6.31 -19.91 -20.41
C ARG A 24 6.09 -20.42 -18.98
N PRO A 25 5.73 -19.56 -18.01
CA PRO A 25 5.41 -20.02 -16.67
C PRO A 25 4.22 -20.99 -16.75
N ARG A 26 4.39 -22.22 -16.25
CA ARG A 26 3.29 -23.17 -16.08
C ARG A 26 2.31 -22.56 -15.08
N TYR A 27 1.02 -22.60 -15.40
CA TYR A 27 -0.02 -22.27 -14.44
C TYR A 27 0.09 -23.23 -13.26
N THR A 28 0.47 -22.69 -12.11
CA THR A 28 0.41 -23.36 -10.81
C THR A 28 -0.90 -22.98 -10.18
N ALA A 29 -1.65 -23.95 -9.64
CA ALA A 29 -2.82 -23.67 -8.82
C ALA A 29 -2.42 -22.64 -7.73
N PRO A 30 -3.27 -21.64 -7.44
CA PRO A 30 -2.95 -20.62 -6.46
C PRO A 30 -2.64 -21.28 -5.13
N PHE A 31 -1.44 -21.03 -4.62
CA PHE A 31 -1.02 -21.52 -3.32
C PHE A 31 -1.95 -20.94 -2.25
N VAL A 32 -2.67 -21.82 -1.55
CA VAL A 32 -3.47 -21.45 -0.37
C VAL A 32 -2.55 -21.60 0.84
N PRO A 33 -2.13 -20.51 1.49
CA PRO A 33 -1.23 -20.58 2.62
C PRO A 33 -1.94 -21.23 3.81
N THR A 34 -1.17 -21.96 4.62
CA THR A 34 -1.64 -22.42 5.93
C THR A 34 -1.91 -21.24 6.86
N ASN A 35 -2.72 -21.44 7.90
CA ASN A 35 -2.96 -20.41 8.93
C ASN A 35 -1.66 -19.86 9.54
N ALA A 36 -0.61 -20.69 9.67
CA ALA A 36 0.70 -20.26 10.15
C ALA A 36 1.34 -19.26 9.18
N GLN A 37 1.33 -19.55 7.87
CA GLN A 37 1.87 -18.67 6.84
C GLN A 37 1.06 -17.38 6.67
N LEU A 38 -0.27 -17.44 6.86
CA LEU A 38 -1.11 -16.24 6.90
C LEU A 38 -0.75 -15.34 8.08
N ARG A 39 -0.57 -15.92 9.27
CA ARG A 39 -0.16 -15.21 10.49
C ARG A 39 1.24 -14.63 10.36
N GLU A 40 2.19 -15.38 9.81
CA GLU A 40 3.54 -14.87 9.54
C GLU A 40 3.49 -13.63 8.65
N ARG A 41 2.59 -13.54 7.67
CA ARG A 41 2.51 -12.37 6.77
C ARG A 41 1.83 -11.15 7.36
N THR A 42 0.91 -11.34 8.29
CA THR A 42 0.32 -10.22 9.06
C THR A 42 1.23 -9.77 10.20
N THR A 43 2.19 -10.60 10.61
CA THR A 43 3.07 -10.31 11.74
C THR A 43 4.48 -9.93 11.31
N ILE A 44 4.99 -10.45 10.20
CA ILE A 44 6.37 -10.36 9.71
C ILE A 44 6.41 -9.68 8.34
N ILE A 45 7.42 -8.83 8.17
CA ILE A 45 7.72 -8.13 6.93
C ILE A 45 8.34 -9.10 5.92
N LEU A 46 7.69 -9.30 4.77
CA LEU A 46 8.25 -10.10 3.66
C LEU A 46 8.85 -9.22 2.56
N PRO A 47 9.79 -9.76 1.76
CA PRO A 47 10.30 -9.08 0.58
C PRO A 47 9.19 -8.84 -0.46
N GLY A 48 9.27 -7.73 -1.19
CA GLY A 48 8.32 -7.29 -2.22
C GLY A 48 7.02 -6.68 -1.69
N MET A 49 6.85 -6.59 -0.36
CA MET A 49 5.66 -6.00 0.24
C MET A 49 5.71 -4.47 0.25
N ASN A 50 4.55 -3.86 0.06
CA ASN A 50 4.29 -2.47 0.42
C ASN A 50 4.16 -2.35 1.95
N VAL A 51 4.93 -1.46 2.56
CA VAL A 51 4.96 -1.24 4.00
C VAL A 51 4.83 0.24 4.30
N TYR A 52 4.06 0.58 5.33
CA TYR A 52 3.97 1.94 5.85
C TYR A 52 5.04 2.17 6.91
N LEU A 53 5.85 3.21 6.74
CA LEU A 53 6.81 3.66 7.74
C LEU A 53 6.22 4.89 8.44
N ARG A 54 5.87 4.77 9.71
CA ARG A 54 5.51 5.93 10.55
C ARG A 54 6.77 6.67 10.93
N LEU A 55 6.82 7.94 10.55
CA LEU A 55 7.94 8.83 10.80
C LEU A 55 7.84 9.48 12.17
N PRO A 56 8.91 10.12 12.67
CA PRO A 56 8.88 10.82 13.96
C PRO A 56 7.84 11.94 13.99
N SER A 57 7.49 12.51 12.83
CA SER A 57 6.41 13.49 12.69
C SER A 57 5.01 12.92 12.83
N GLY A 58 4.84 11.60 12.96
CA GLY A 58 3.56 10.90 12.96
C GLY A 58 3.03 10.57 11.56
N MET A 59 3.52 11.25 10.51
CA MET A 59 3.14 10.97 9.12
C MET A 59 3.63 9.60 8.68
N MET A 60 2.87 8.95 7.80
CA MET A 60 3.24 7.68 7.21
C MET A 60 3.87 7.87 5.82
N LYS A 61 4.87 7.05 5.51
CA LYS A 61 5.47 6.93 4.17
C LYS A 61 5.31 5.50 3.66
N LEU A 62 4.70 5.35 2.49
CA LEU A 62 4.59 4.06 1.81
C LEU A 62 5.91 3.75 1.07
N VAL A 63 6.45 2.56 1.29
CA VAL A 63 7.66 2.05 0.60
C VAL A 63 7.46 0.59 0.19
N THR A 64 8.14 0.16 -0.86
CA THR A 64 8.20 -1.25 -1.26
C THR A 64 9.55 -1.83 -0.84
N LEU A 65 9.55 -2.94 -0.11
CA LEU A 65 10.76 -3.52 0.48
C LEU A 65 11.34 -4.63 -0.40
N GLU A 66 12.21 -4.28 -1.33
CA GLU A 66 12.94 -5.25 -2.16
C GLU A 66 14.25 -5.68 -1.52
N LYS A 67 14.65 -6.94 -1.70
CA LYS A 67 15.91 -7.46 -1.14
C LYS A 67 17.11 -6.70 -1.71
N GLY A 68 18.07 -6.34 -0.85
CA GLY A 68 19.25 -5.56 -1.23
C GLY A 68 18.97 -4.11 -1.64
N SER A 69 17.74 -3.61 -1.49
CA SER A 69 17.42 -2.22 -1.79
C SER A 69 17.72 -1.28 -0.61
N ILE A 70 18.12 -0.05 -0.92
CA ILE A 70 18.30 1.02 0.07
C ILE A 70 17.03 1.88 0.09
N ILE A 71 16.38 1.94 1.25
CA ILE A 71 15.16 2.74 1.45
C ILE A 71 15.55 4.09 2.03
N SER A 72 15.27 5.16 1.29
CA SER A 72 15.46 6.53 1.78
C SER A 72 14.19 7.10 2.39
N ILE A 73 14.29 7.67 3.58
CA ILE A 73 13.23 8.36 4.30
C ILE A 73 13.45 9.89 4.29
N GLY A 74 14.17 10.40 3.29
CA GLY A 74 14.46 11.82 3.15
C GLY A 74 15.39 12.33 4.26
N LYS A 75 14.99 13.39 4.98
CA LYS A 75 15.83 14.02 6.03
C LYS A 75 16.18 13.10 7.21
N PHE A 76 15.45 12.00 7.38
CA PHE A 76 15.64 11.05 8.47
C PHE A 76 16.71 9.99 8.15
N GLY A 77 17.25 9.98 6.92
CA GLY A 77 18.31 9.06 6.51
C GLY A 77 17.81 7.93 5.61
N SER A 78 18.67 6.95 5.41
CA SER A 78 18.44 5.79 4.55
C SER A 78 18.92 4.53 5.26
N PHE A 79 18.31 3.39 4.95
CA PHE A 79 18.66 2.08 5.54
C PHE A 79 18.50 0.96 4.50
N GLU A 80 19.15 -0.18 4.73
CA GLU A 80 19.01 -1.38 3.89
C GLU A 80 17.70 -2.12 4.22
N ALA A 81 16.88 -2.43 3.21
CA ALA A 81 15.60 -3.12 3.39
C ALA A 81 15.76 -4.47 4.13
N ASP A 82 16.86 -5.19 3.87
CA ASP A 82 17.16 -6.50 4.47
C ASP A 82 17.26 -6.46 6.01
N ARG A 83 17.44 -5.28 6.61
CA ARG A 83 17.50 -5.11 8.07
C ARG A 83 16.14 -5.29 8.76
N ILE A 84 15.05 -5.02 8.04
CA ILE A 84 13.69 -5.18 8.57
C ILE A 84 12.92 -6.33 7.90
N ILE A 85 13.36 -6.81 6.74
CA ILE A 85 12.78 -8.01 6.11
C ILE A 85 13.00 -9.22 7.04
N GLY A 86 11.93 -10.00 7.27
CA GLY A 86 11.91 -11.12 8.20
C GLY A 86 11.75 -10.72 9.67
N LYS A 87 11.54 -9.44 9.98
CA LYS A 87 11.26 -8.93 11.33
C LYS A 87 9.76 -8.61 11.50
N PRO A 88 9.25 -8.59 12.74
CA PRO A 88 7.86 -8.24 12.97
C PRO A 88 7.56 -6.76 12.70
N PHE A 89 6.32 -6.45 12.35
CA PHE A 89 5.80 -5.08 12.34
C PHE A 89 5.68 -4.53 13.77
N GLY A 90 5.82 -3.21 13.93
CA GLY A 90 5.60 -2.53 15.22
C GLY A 90 6.83 -2.03 15.99
N PRO A 91 8.00 -2.70 16.00
CA PRO A 91 9.20 -2.15 16.63
C PRO A 91 9.64 -0.84 15.98
N THR A 92 10.02 0.15 16.78
CA THR A 92 10.57 1.40 16.26
C THR A 92 12.08 1.24 16.08
N TYR A 93 12.60 1.57 14.90
CA TYR A 93 14.02 1.47 14.57
C TYR A 93 14.64 2.87 14.48
N GLU A 94 15.74 3.08 15.19
CA GLU A 94 16.60 4.26 15.07
C GLU A 94 17.68 4.00 14.00
N ILE A 95 17.84 4.93 13.06
CA ILE A 95 18.82 4.87 11.98
C ILE A 95 20.12 5.52 12.45
N LYS A 96 21.18 4.72 12.54
CA LYS A 96 22.53 5.21 12.85
C LYS A 96 23.19 5.87 11.63
N PRO A 97 24.24 6.69 11.84
CA PRO A 97 24.97 7.33 10.73
C PRO A 97 25.58 6.35 9.72
N ASP A 98 25.88 5.12 10.15
CA ASP A 98 26.40 4.03 9.30
C ASP A 98 25.30 3.27 8.53
N GLY A 99 24.02 3.64 8.71
CA GLY A 99 22.87 2.99 8.10
C GLY A 99 22.36 1.75 8.84
N SER A 100 22.99 1.37 9.95
CA SER A 100 22.50 0.28 10.80
C SER A 100 21.26 0.70 11.61
N LEU A 101 20.49 -0.29 12.04
CA LEU A 101 19.23 -0.09 12.75
C LEU A 101 19.30 -0.65 14.17
N ASP A 102 18.95 0.17 15.16
CA ASP A 102 18.77 -0.25 16.54
C ASP A 102 17.29 -0.17 16.92
N ILE A 103 16.80 -1.15 17.68
CA ILE A 103 15.42 -1.12 18.21
C ILE A 103 15.36 -0.10 19.35
N MET A 104 14.48 0.89 19.21
CA MET A 104 14.16 1.83 20.28
C MET A 104 13.22 1.16 21.27
N HIS A 105 13.69 1.01 22.51
CA HIS A 105 12.83 0.71 23.64
C HIS A 105 12.17 2.01 24.09
N GLN A 106 10.88 2.12 23.85
CA GLN A 106 10.11 3.25 24.36
C GLN A 106 9.97 3.07 25.87
N ALA A 107 10.46 4.04 26.65
CA ALA A 107 10.27 4.03 28.10
C ALA A 107 8.77 3.96 28.39
N VAL A 108 8.38 3.05 29.28
CA VAL A 108 7.00 2.93 29.77
C VAL A 108 6.59 4.31 30.28
N ALA A 109 5.39 4.77 29.91
CA ALA A 109 4.88 6.08 30.29
C ALA A 109 5.04 6.28 31.80
N GLU A 110 5.98 7.13 32.18
CA GLU A 110 6.12 7.57 33.57
C GLU A 110 4.82 8.26 33.96
N ALA A 111 4.29 7.90 35.14
CA ALA A 111 3.13 8.57 35.71
C ALA A 111 3.40 10.08 35.69
N LEU A 112 2.48 10.84 35.10
CA LEU A 112 2.60 12.29 35.03
C LEU A 112 2.69 12.82 36.46
N VAL A 113 3.86 13.32 36.83
CA VAL A 113 4.05 14.02 38.09
C VAL A 113 3.19 15.27 38.04
N GLU A 114 2.23 15.40 38.97
CA GLU A 114 1.43 16.61 39.10
C GLU A 114 2.36 17.77 39.52
N SER A 115 2.30 18.89 38.81
CA SER A 115 3.02 20.11 39.17
C SER A 115 2.08 21.30 39.21
N GLU A 116 2.33 22.20 40.17
CA GLU A 116 1.60 23.47 40.31
C GLU A 116 2.14 24.58 39.38
N ALA A 117 3.08 24.23 38.48
CA ALA A 117 3.69 25.21 37.58
C ALA A 117 2.64 25.83 36.64
N THR A 118 2.65 27.15 36.49
CA THR A 118 1.77 27.88 35.57
C THR A 118 2.58 28.65 34.54
N ASN A 119 1.92 29.11 33.47
CA ASN A 119 2.54 29.93 32.44
C ASN A 119 2.53 31.44 32.76
N GLU A 120 2.15 31.85 33.97
CA GLU A 120 1.98 33.26 34.36
C GLU A 120 3.27 34.08 34.19
N ASN A 121 4.42 33.47 34.48
CA ASN A 121 5.74 34.11 34.39
C ASN A 121 6.51 33.75 33.10
N ILE A 122 5.82 33.25 32.06
CA ILE A 122 6.42 32.90 30.77
C ILE A 122 6.08 33.97 29.74
N PHE A 123 7.08 34.74 29.33
CA PHE A 123 6.95 35.80 28.32
C PHE A 123 7.54 35.34 26.96
N ASP A 124 6.86 35.69 25.87
CA ASP A 124 7.31 35.38 24.49
C ASP A 124 8.12 36.54 23.92
N ASP A 125 9.36 36.65 24.39
CA ASP A 125 10.33 37.69 24.02
C ASP A 125 11.24 37.31 22.84
N GLY A 126 11.11 36.08 22.32
CA GLY A 126 12.00 35.53 21.30
C GLY A 126 13.40 35.14 21.79
N GLU A 127 13.74 35.39 23.05
CA GLU A 127 15.06 35.13 23.66
C GLU A 127 15.08 33.88 24.54
N SER A 128 13.99 33.11 24.51
CA SER A 128 13.80 31.89 25.29
C SER A 128 14.73 30.75 24.92
N GLN A 129 15.30 30.72 23.70
CA GLN A 129 16.23 29.70 23.22
C GLN A 129 17.57 30.32 22.85
N SER A 130 18.65 29.89 23.50
CA SER A 130 19.99 30.42 23.25
C SER A 130 20.64 29.89 21.96
N LEU A 131 20.34 28.65 21.56
CA LEU A 131 20.92 28.06 20.35
C LEU A 131 20.22 28.57 19.08
N THR A 132 21.00 29.16 18.19
CA THR A 132 20.52 29.63 16.89
C THR A 132 20.34 28.48 15.89
N TYR A 133 19.71 28.77 14.75
CA TYR A 133 19.62 27.81 13.65
C TYR A 133 21.00 27.38 13.13
N GLU A 134 21.95 28.32 13.05
CA GLU A 134 23.32 28.06 12.59
C GLU A 134 24.07 27.16 13.56
N ASP A 135 23.93 27.38 14.87
CA ASP A 135 24.52 26.50 15.91
C ASP A 135 23.99 25.07 15.79
N ILE A 136 22.68 24.91 15.60
CA ILE A 136 22.05 23.59 15.44
C ILE A 136 22.54 22.92 14.16
N LYS A 137 22.76 23.67 13.08
CA LYS A 137 23.30 23.14 11.83
C LYS A 137 24.76 22.71 12.02
N ALA A 138 25.58 23.52 12.67
CA ALA A 138 26.97 23.21 13.00
C ALA A 138 27.08 21.94 13.86
N LEU A 139 26.19 21.77 14.86
CA LEU A 139 26.13 20.54 15.67
C LEU A 139 25.82 19.31 14.81
N LYS A 140 24.89 19.42 13.84
CA LYS A 140 24.57 18.32 12.92
C LYS A 140 25.74 17.98 11.99
N GLU A 141 26.43 18.99 11.48
CA GLU A 141 27.61 18.83 10.62
C GLU A 141 28.80 18.25 11.38
N ALA A 142 28.94 18.58 12.67
CA ALA A 142 29.91 17.98 13.58
C ALA A 142 29.57 16.54 13.99
N GLY A 143 28.43 15.99 13.53
CA GLY A 143 28.02 14.61 13.80
C GLY A 143 27.34 14.38 15.15
N ALA A 144 26.91 15.44 15.85
CA ALA A 144 26.20 15.32 17.13
C ALA A 144 24.92 14.48 16.96
N THR A 145 24.65 13.61 17.94
CA THR A 145 23.46 12.76 17.89
C THR A 145 22.19 13.58 18.08
N GLY A 146 21.06 13.07 17.60
CA GLY A 146 19.77 13.73 17.80
C GLY A 146 19.46 13.99 19.28
N ARG A 147 19.86 13.06 20.17
CA ARG A 147 19.69 13.17 21.62
C ARG A 147 20.57 14.27 22.22
N GLU A 148 21.84 14.37 21.83
CA GLU A 148 22.73 15.45 22.26
C GLU A 148 22.21 16.84 21.84
N ILE A 149 21.70 16.95 20.60
CA ILE A 149 21.10 18.20 20.12
C ILE A 149 19.87 18.56 20.96
N ILE A 150 19.00 17.58 21.26
CA ILE A 150 17.82 17.81 22.10
C ILE A 150 18.25 18.30 23.47
N GLN A 151 19.20 17.61 24.12
CA GLN A 151 19.69 17.96 25.45
C GLN A 151 20.24 19.38 25.50
N LYS A 152 21.16 19.76 24.59
CA LYS A 152 21.69 21.13 24.53
C LYS A 152 20.61 22.19 24.33
N GLN A 153 19.55 21.88 23.57
CA GLN A 153 18.44 22.81 23.38
C GLN A 153 17.46 22.87 24.56
N LEU A 154 17.45 21.87 25.44
CA LEU A 154 16.68 21.93 26.69
C LEU A 154 17.45 22.75 27.73
N GLU A 155 18.76 22.50 27.87
CA GLU A 155 19.66 23.27 28.73
C GLU A 155 19.71 24.76 28.34
N GLY A 156 19.67 25.06 27.03
CA GLY A 156 19.62 26.42 26.50
C GLY A 156 18.24 27.11 26.56
N ASN A 157 17.21 26.46 27.10
CA ASN A 157 15.86 27.03 27.17
C ASN A 157 15.54 27.60 28.55
N LYS A 158 15.62 28.93 28.68
CA LYS A 158 15.40 29.67 29.93
C LYS A 158 14.05 29.39 30.59
N SER A 159 13.02 29.10 29.79
CA SER A 159 11.65 28.90 30.27
C SER A 159 11.27 27.44 30.47
N TYR A 160 12.17 26.48 30.24
CA TYR A 160 11.80 25.06 30.21
C TYR A 160 11.35 24.56 31.58
N GLU A 161 12.10 24.87 32.63
CA GLU A 161 11.81 24.41 34.00
C GLU A 161 10.55 25.05 34.58
N MET A 162 10.25 26.30 34.21
CA MET A 162 9.04 27.02 34.66
C MET A 162 7.74 26.48 34.03
N ARG A 163 7.83 25.57 33.04
CA ARG A 163 6.66 25.02 32.35
C ARG A 163 6.07 23.85 33.10
N THR A 164 4.75 23.67 32.93
CA THR A 164 4.05 22.44 33.33
C THR A 164 4.70 21.20 32.74
N VAL A 165 4.59 20.07 33.45
CA VAL A 165 5.06 18.76 32.97
C VAL A 165 4.51 18.44 31.59
N TYR A 166 3.21 18.67 31.35
CA TYR A 166 2.60 18.50 30.03
C TYR A 166 3.26 19.33 28.92
N SER A 167 3.60 20.59 29.21
CA SER A 167 4.26 21.50 28.27
C SER A 167 5.70 21.07 28.00
N GLN A 168 6.43 20.62 29.04
CA GLN A 168 7.77 20.04 28.91
C GLN A 168 7.75 18.77 28.03
N THR A 169 6.82 17.84 28.27
CA THR A 169 6.66 16.62 27.45
C THR A 169 6.29 16.96 26.01
N LYS A 170 5.40 17.94 25.78
CA LYS A 170 5.04 18.41 24.44
C LYS A 170 6.23 18.99 23.69
N ILE A 171 7.08 19.77 24.36
CA ILE A 171 8.31 20.31 23.78
C ILE A 171 9.30 19.18 23.47
N MET A 172 9.49 18.25 24.39
CA MET A 172 10.37 17.09 24.22
C MET A 172 9.96 16.27 22.99
N LYS A 173 8.69 15.84 22.90
CA LYS A 173 8.14 15.12 21.73
C LYS A 173 8.33 15.88 20.41
N ARG A 174 8.24 17.21 20.42
CA ARG A 174 8.48 18.05 19.24
C ARG A 174 9.96 18.08 18.83
N LYS A 175 10.88 18.11 19.80
CA LYS A 175 12.32 18.08 19.52
C LYS A 175 12.75 16.68 19.07
N GLU A 176 12.21 15.64 19.69
CA GLU A 176 12.37 14.24 19.26
C GLU A 176 11.94 14.05 17.81
N SER A 177 10.74 14.51 17.43
CA SER A 177 10.26 14.40 16.05
C SER A 177 11.07 15.19 15.02
N LYS A 178 11.83 16.20 15.47
CA LYS A 178 12.67 17.04 14.60
C LYS A 178 14.08 16.48 14.44
N HIS A 179 14.65 15.87 15.48
CA HIS A 179 16.08 15.54 15.53
C HIS A 179 16.37 14.05 15.59
N LEU A 180 15.47 13.23 16.12
CA LEU A 180 15.65 11.78 16.10
C LEU A 180 15.32 11.22 14.71
N LYS A 181 16.11 10.24 14.31
CA LYS A 181 16.03 9.57 13.01
C LYS A 181 15.51 8.17 13.23
N TYR A 182 14.20 8.03 13.44
CA TYR A 182 13.59 6.71 13.63
C TYR A 182 12.37 6.52 12.75
N PHE A 183 11.93 5.27 12.60
CA PHE A 183 10.67 4.93 11.98
C PHE A 183 10.05 3.69 12.61
N THR A 184 8.74 3.54 12.48
CA THR A 184 8.02 2.33 12.88
C THR A 184 7.40 1.69 11.62
N PRO A 185 7.74 0.45 11.23
CA PRO A 185 7.05 -0.25 10.16
C PRO A 185 5.67 -0.71 10.67
N LEU A 186 4.64 -0.34 9.92
CA LEU A 186 3.24 -0.62 10.21
C LEU A 186 2.67 -1.57 9.15
N THR A 187 1.68 -2.32 9.57
CA THR A 187 1.00 -3.32 8.76
C THR A 187 0.24 -2.68 7.60
N PRO A 188 0.24 -3.29 6.41
CA PRO A 188 -0.53 -2.83 5.27
C PRO A 188 -1.99 -3.34 5.31
N ASP A 189 -2.67 -3.09 6.43
CA ASP A 189 -4.07 -3.47 6.64
C ASP A 189 -5.04 -2.36 6.22
N MET A 190 -6.33 -2.67 6.17
CA MET A 190 -7.41 -1.73 5.86
C MET A 190 -7.31 -0.41 6.65
N PHE A 191 -6.92 -0.48 7.92
CA PHE A 191 -6.81 0.70 8.77
C PHE A 191 -5.69 1.63 8.26
N HIS A 192 -4.48 1.11 8.06
CA HIS A 192 -3.36 1.92 7.60
C HIS A 192 -3.49 2.36 6.15
N VAL A 193 -4.10 1.54 5.27
CA VAL A 193 -4.39 1.94 3.89
C VAL A 193 -5.37 3.10 3.87
N ALA A 194 -6.47 3.03 4.64
CA ALA A 194 -7.44 4.12 4.72
C ALA A 194 -6.80 5.38 5.34
N LEU A 195 -6.10 5.24 6.47
CA LEU A 195 -5.46 6.35 7.18
C LEU A 195 -4.42 7.06 6.29
N TYR A 196 -3.57 6.30 5.61
CA TYR A 196 -2.54 6.86 4.72
C TYR A 196 -3.13 7.68 3.58
N ASN A 197 -4.17 7.15 2.92
CA ASN A 197 -4.79 7.83 1.79
C ASN A 197 -5.65 9.03 2.25
N PHE A 198 -6.26 8.96 3.44
CA PHE A 198 -6.98 10.08 4.03
C PHE A 198 -6.06 11.26 4.36
N ASP A 199 -4.91 11.00 4.99
CA ASP A 199 -3.94 12.05 5.32
C ASP A 199 -3.27 12.66 4.07
N ARG A 200 -3.10 11.85 3.01
CA ARG A 200 -2.37 12.27 1.80
C ARG A 200 -3.25 12.99 0.77
N ASN A 201 -4.42 12.43 0.48
CA ASN A 201 -5.38 12.98 -0.49
C ASN A 201 -6.79 12.46 -0.17
N PRO A 202 -7.49 13.08 0.78
CA PRO A 202 -8.79 12.59 1.24
C PRO A 202 -9.85 12.65 0.13
N ASP A 203 -9.79 13.61 -0.78
CA ASP A 203 -10.75 13.75 -1.87
C ASP A 203 -10.73 12.56 -2.83
N LYS A 204 -9.54 11.97 -3.09
CA LYS A 204 -9.41 10.77 -3.92
C LYS A 204 -10.19 9.58 -3.37
N ILE A 205 -10.35 9.51 -2.05
CA ILE A 205 -11.13 8.46 -1.38
C ILE A 205 -12.47 8.99 -0.86
N ARG A 206 -12.96 10.13 -1.40
CA ARG A 206 -14.22 10.78 -0.99
C ARG A 206 -14.33 11.02 0.51
N ASN A 207 -13.24 11.42 1.14
CA ASN A 207 -13.16 11.66 2.58
C ASN A 207 -13.56 10.44 3.42
N MET A 208 -13.40 9.22 2.88
CA MET A 208 -13.63 7.97 3.61
C MET A 208 -12.58 7.83 4.72
N ARG A 209 -13.03 7.94 5.98
CA ARG A 209 -12.19 7.71 7.16
C ARG A 209 -12.15 6.22 7.51
N ALA A 210 -11.09 5.81 8.22
CA ALA A 210 -10.89 4.41 8.61
C ALA A 210 -12.02 3.87 9.53
N ASP A 211 -12.55 4.70 10.43
CA ASP A 211 -13.69 4.36 11.28
C ASP A 211 -14.98 4.16 10.46
N SER A 212 -15.26 5.07 9.51
CA SER A 212 -16.40 4.93 8.59
C SER A 212 -16.30 3.65 7.76
N LEU A 213 -15.11 3.36 7.19
CA LEU A 213 -14.87 2.13 6.43
C LEU A 213 -15.09 0.89 7.29
N SER A 214 -14.61 0.90 8.54
CA SER A 214 -14.83 -0.20 9.49
C SER A 214 -16.31 -0.43 9.78
N GLN A 215 -17.10 0.64 9.94
CA GLN A 215 -18.55 0.55 10.14
C GLN A 215 -19.24 -0.01 8.89
N CYS A 216 -18.86 0.41 7.68
CA CYS A 216 -19.40 -0.15 6.44
C CYS A 216 -19.23 -1.68 6.38
N LEU A 217 -18.02 -2.18 6.64
CA LEU A 217 -17.76 -3.61 6.62
C LEU A 217 -18.52 -4.38 7.72
N SER A 218 -18.76 -3.74 8.87
CA SER A 218 -19.44 -4.35 10.01
C SER A 218 -20.96 -4.39 9.80
N PHE A 219 -21.57 -3.30 9.34
CA PHE A 219 -22.99 -3.24 9.02
C PHE A 219 -23.37 -4.09 7.82
N SER A 220 -22.48 -4.26 6.85
CA SER A 220 -22.68 -5.19 5.73
C SER A 220 -22.29 -6.63 6.06
N HIS A 221 -21.98 -6.94 7.33
CA HIS A 221 -21.66 -8.28 7.80
C HIS A 221 -20.63 -9.01 6.90
N VAL A 222 -19.55 -8.30 6.54
CA VAL A 222 -18.50 -8.87 5.69
C VAL A 222 -17.76 -9.95 6.45
N GLN A 223 -17.82 -11.19 5.97
CA GLN A 223 -17.23 -12.36 6.61
C GLN A 223 -16.80 -13.41 5.59
N PRO A 224 -15.80 -14.27 5.91
CA PRO A 224 -15.37 -15.35 5.03
C PRO A 224 -16.53 -16.23 4.55
N GLY A 225 -16.56 -16.53 3.26
CA GLY A 225 -17.57 -17.37 2.62
C GLY A 225 -18.75 -16.61 2.02
N GLY A 226 -18.92 -15.32 2.36
CA GLY A 226 -20.04 -14.53 1.84
C GLY A 226 -19.91 -14.11 0.37
N LYS A 227 -21.05 -13.82 -0.25
CA LYS A 227 -21.22 -13.28 -1.61
C LYS A 227 -21.64 -11.81 -1.53
N TYR A 228 -20.74 -10.91 -1.93
CA TYR A 228 -20.92 -9.46 -1.78
C TYR A 228 -20.97 -8.74 -3.13
N LEU A 229 -21.93 -7.83 -3.27
CA LEU A 229 -21.95 -6.86 -4.37
C LEU A 229 -21.30 -5.56 -3.89
N VAL A 230 -20.28 -5.09 -4.61
CA VAL A 230 -19.49 -3.91 -4.25
C VAL A 230 -19.49 -2.90 -5.40
N ILE A 231 -19.71 -1.62 -5.08
CA ILE A 231 -19.52 -0.50 -5.99
C ILE A 231 -18.39 0.37 -5.42
N ASP A 232 -17.21 0.28 -6.02
CA ASP A 232 -16.01 0.97 -5.55
C ASP A 232 -15.61 2.09 -6.51
N GLY A 233 -15.99 3.32 -6.15
CA GLY A 233 -15.55 4.52 -6.85
C GLY A 233 -14.38 5.24 -6.18
N ILE A 234 -13.62 4.58 -5.31
CA ILE A 234 -12.53 5.17 -4.50
C ILE A 234 -11.20 4.43 -4.71
N GLY A 235 -10.95 4.01 -5.96
CA GLY A 235 -9.66 3.47 -6.39
C GLY A 235 -9.33 2.09 -5.83
N GLY A 236 -10.32 1.35 -5.31
CA GLY A 236 -10.10 0.02 -4.76
C GLY A 236 -9.93 -0.03 -3.24
N LEU A 237 -10.14 1.09 -2.53
CA LEU A 237 -10.07 1.11 -1.06
C LEU A 237 -11.14 0.20 -0.45
N LEU A 238 -12.38 0.26 -0.91
CA LEU A 238 -13.50 -0.50 -0.35
C LEU A 238 -13.40 -1.98 -0.72
N VAL A 239 -13.18 -2.28 -2.00
CA VAL A 239 -13.08 -3.67 -2.47
C VAL A 239 -11.86 -4.37 -1.86
N GLY A 240 -10.74 -3.67 -1.70
CA GLY A 240 -9.54 -4.21 -1.03
C GLY A 240 -9.82 -4.58 0.42
N ALA A 241 -10.53 -3.72 1.15
CA ALA A 241 -10.93 -3.98 2.53
C ALA A 241 -11.90 -5.18 2.66
N VAL A 242 -12.83 -5.34 1.72
CA VAL A 242 -13.73 -6.51 1.66
C VAL A 242 -12.91 -7.78 1.41
N LEU A 243 -12.03 -7.77 0.42
CA LEU A 243 -11.18 -8.92 0.07
C LEU A 243 -10.21 -9.31 1.19
N GLU A 244 -9.66 -8.33 1.90
CA GLU A 244 -8.84 -8.56 3.10
C GLU A 244 -9.64 -9.32 4.15
N ARG A 245 -10.86 -8.86 4.47
CA ARG A 245 -11.72 -9.50 5.49
C ARG A 245 -12.25 -10.87 5.08
N LEU A 246 -12.48 -11.10 3.78
CA LEU A 246 -12.88 -12.41 3.25
C LEU A 246 -11.76 -13.45 3.33
N GLY A 247 -10.49 -13.00 3.29
CA GLY A 247 -9.35 -13.90 3.39
C GLY A 247 -9.26 -14.95 2.28
N GLY A 248 -9.90 -14.71 1.13
CA GLY A 248 -9.94 -15.64 0.00
C GLY A 248 -11.11 -16.62 -0.03
N PHE A 249 -12.05 -16.53 0.92
CA PHE A 249 -13.25 -17.36 0.96
C PHE A 249 -14.49 -16.54 0.61
N GLY A 250 -15.29 -17.02 -0.35
CA GLY A 250 -16.48 -16.33 -0.83
C GLY A 250 -16.28 -15.68 -2.20
N SER A 251 -17.09 -14.66 -2.52
CA SER A 251 -16.97 -13.94 -3.79
C SER A 251 -17.38 -12.47 -3.67
N VAL A 252 -16.72 -11.62 -4.43
CA VAL A 252 -17.00 -10.19 -4.53
C VAL A 252 -17.31 -9.86 -5.98
N HIS A 253 -18.50 -9.35 -6.25
CA HIS A 253 -18.92 -8.83 -7.54
C HIS A 253 -18.75 -7.31 -7.51
N LEU A 254 -17.70 -6.81 -8.17
CA LEU A 254 -17.43 -5.39 -8.31
C LEU A 254 -18.17 -4.84 -9.54
N ILE A 255 -19.11 -3.92 -9.31
CA ILE A 255 -19.72 -3.13 -10.37
C ILE A 255 -18.90 -1.86 -10.61
N HIS A 256 -18.60 -1.56 -11.88
CA HIS A 256 -17.85 -0.38 -12.30
C HIS A 256 -18.39 0.26 -13.58
N ASP A 257 -17.98 1.49 -13.88
CA ASP A 257 -18.49 2.24 -15.04
C ASP A 257 -17.72 1.95 -16.35
N SER A 258 -16.48 1.46 -16.24
CA SER A 258 -15.63 1.20 -17.42
C SER A 258 -16.04 -0.07 -18.17
N ASP A 259 -15.83 -0.15 -19.49
CA ASP A 259 -16.08 -1.39 -20.25
C ASP A 259 -15.11 -2.52 -19.92
N SER A 260 -13.91 -2.17 -19.44
CA SER A 260 -12.88 -3.10 -18.96
C SER A 260 -12.74 -3.02 -17.44
N PRO A 261 -12.21 -4.08 -16.77
CA PRO A 261 -11.97 -4.04 -15.34
C PRO A 261 -11.12 -2.82 -14.93
N PRO A 262 -11.51 -2.10 -13.85
CA PRO A 262 -10.80 -0.91 -13.41
C PRO A 262 -9.41 -1.26 -12.88
N ALA A 263 -8.48 -0.30 -12.93
CA ALA A 263 -7.09 -0.52 -12.50
C ALA A 263 -6.94 -0.76 -10.98
N LEU A 264 -7.92 -0.34 -10.16
CA LEU A 264 -7.93 -0.47 -8.69
C LEU A 264 -6.59 -0.04 -8.05
N GLU A 265 -6.19 1.21 -8.26
CA GLU A 265 -4.85 1.72 -7.93
C GLU A 265 -4.41 1.57 -6.47
N LEU A 266 -5.34 1.46 -5.52
CA LEU A 266 -5.05 1.30 -4.10
C LEU A 266 -4.93 -0.17 -3.67
N MET A 267 -5.42 -1.13 -4.48
CA MET A 267 -5.34 -2.57 -4.20
C MET A 267 -3.94 -3.08 -3.88
N PRO A 268 -2.87 -2.66 -4.60
CA PRO A 268 -1.52 -3.11 -4.29
C PRO A 268 -1.06 -2.76 -2.87
N GLN A 269 -1.63 -1.72 -2.24
CA GLN A 269 -1.26 -1.28 -0.89
C GLN A 269 -1.64 -2.29 0.19
N TYR A 270 -2.66 -3.13 -0.07
CA TYR A 270 -3.12 -4.19 0.85
C TYR A 270 -2.24 -5.45 0.86
N ASN A 271 -1.32 -5.60 -0.11
CA ASN A 271 -0.50 -6.81 -0.30
C ASN A 271 -1.31 -8.12 -0.35
N LEU A 272 -2.53 -8.07 -0.92
CA LEU A 272 -3.38 -9.24 -1.08
C LEU A 272 -2.70 -10.27 -1.98
N MET A 273 -2.85 -11.53 -1.61
CA MET A 273 -2.29 -12.63 -2.37
C MET A 273 -3.12 -12.96 -3.60
N PRO A 274 -2.52 -13.64 -4.58
CA PRO A 274 -3.27 -14.17 -5.71
C PRO A 274 -4.50 -14.97 -5.29
N PHE A 275 -4.43 -15.87 -4.31
CA PHE A 275 -5.61 -16.65 -3.89
C PHE A 275 -6.72 -15.80 -3.22
N GLN A 276 -6.40 -14.61 -2.71
CA GLN A 276 -7.40 -13.71 -2.10
C GLN A 276 -8.15 -12.90 -3.16
N THR A 277 -7.64 -12.85 -4.38
CA THR A 277 -8.18 -12.05 -5.49
C THR A 277 -8.67 -12.93 -6.63
N HIS A 278 -7.88 -13.92 -7.04
CA HIS A 278 -8.19 -14.86 -8.12
C HIS A 278 -9.39 -15.73 -7.71
N ASN A 279 -10.40 -15.78 -8.57
CA ASN A 279 -11.70 -16.46 -8.38
C ASN A 279 -12.61 -15.86 -7.30
N VAL A 280 -12.11 -14.95 -6.47
CA VAL A 280 -12.89 -14.25 -5.44
C VAL A 280 -13.44 -12.95 -5.99
N LEU A 281 -12.58 -12.10 -6.58
CA LEU A 281 -12.98 -10.84 -7.20
C LEU A 281 -13.45 -11.08 -8.63
N LYS A 282 -14.70 -10.71 -8.90
CA LYS A 282 -15.34 -10.74 -10.21
C LYS A 282 -15.79 -9.34 -10.57
N THR A 283 -15.66 -8.95 -11.82
CA THR A 283 -15.96 -7.57 -12.25
C THR A 283 -17.06 -7.56 -13.30
N LEU A 284 -18.00 -6.64 -13.15
CA LEU A 284 -19.09 -6.42 -14.10
C LEU A 284 -19.23 -4.92 -14.35
N HIS A 285 -19.34 -4.52 -15.61
CA HIS A 285 -19.57 -3.11 -15.92
C HIS A 285 -21.07 -2.78 -15.84
N TRP A 286 -21.41 -1.51 -15.57
CA TRP A 286 -22.79 -1.08 -15.28
C TRP A 286 -23.78 -1.49 -16.38
N ALA A 287 -23.42 -1.30 -17.65
CA ALA A 287 -24.31 -1.66 -18.77
C ALA A 287 -24.70 -3.14 -18.79
N ALA A 288 -23.80 -4.04 -18.37
CA ALA A 288 -24.08 -5.47 -18.33
C ALA A 288 -25.05 -5.89 -17.21
N THR A 289 -25.35 -5.00 -16.27
CA THR A 289 -26.38 -5.23 -15.24
C THR A 289 -27.80 -5.04 -15.79
N GLU A 290 -27.96 -4.46 -16.99
CA GLU A 290 -29.26 -4.30 -17.62
C GLU A 290 -29.73 -5.62 -18.28
N LYS A 291 -31.01 -5.96 -18.12
CA LYS A 291 -31.60 -7.18 -18.72
C LYS A 291 -31.50 -7.19 -20.25
N ARG A 292 -31.67 -6.03 -20.88
CA ARG A 292 -31.62 -5.84 -22.34
C ARG A 292 -30.21 -5.89 -22.93
N TRP A 293 -29.18 -5.84 -22.08
CA TRP A 293 -27.81 -5.88 -22.55
C TRP A 293 -27.50 -7.25 -23.17
N THR A 294 -26.84 -7.23 -24.33
CA THR A 294 -26.45 -8.42 -25.08
C THR A 294 -24.94 -8.46 -25.27
N LEU A 295 -24.39 -9.66 -25.33
CA LEU A 295 -22.96 -9.87 -25.55
C LEU A 295 -22.50 -9.19 -26.86
N PRO A 296 -21.45 -8.35 -26.84
CA PRO A 296 -20.93 -7.71 -28.04
C PRO A 296 -20.57 -8.72 -29.14
N SER A 297 -20.80 -8.36 -30.40
CA SER A 297 -20.59 -9.24 -31.56
C SER A 297 -19.20 -9.88 -31.58
N HIS A 298 -18.15 -9.11 -31.34
CA HIS A 298 -16.76 -9.59 -31.33
C HIS A 298 -16.48 -10.67 -30.26
N MET A 299 -17.25 -10.71 -29.16
CA MET A 299 -17.15 -11.76 -28.13
C MET A 299 -17.93 -13.00 -28.55
N SER A 300 -19.15 -12.82 -29.05
CA SER A 300 -19.98 -13.90 -29.60
C SER A 300 -19.30 -14.62 -30.77
N GLU A 301 -18.66 -13.87 -31.66
CA GLU A 301 -17.86 -14.39 -32.77
C GLU A 301 -16.62 -15.15 -32.28
N GLU A 302 -15.95 -14.68 -31.22
CA GLU A 302 -14.79 -15.39 -30.66
C GLU A 302 -15.17 -16.76 -30.08
N LEU A 303 -16.36 -16.86 -29.46
CA LEU A 303 -16.89 -18.11 -28.92
C LEU A 303 -17.23 -19.11 -30.04
N SER A 304 -17.81 -18.63 -31.15
CA SER A 304 -18.22 -19.48 -32.28
C SER A 304 -17.09 -19.83 -33.26
N ARG A 305 -16.02 -19.02 -33.30
CA ARG A 305 -14.89 -19.21 -34.24
C ARG A 305 -14.24 -20.58 -34.09
N VAL A 306 -13.79 -21.20 -35.18
CA VAL A 306 -13.02 -22.46 -35.12
C VAL A 306 -11.60 -22.19 -35.58
N TYR A 307 -10.62 -22.49 -34.73
CA TYR A 307 -9.19 -22.30 -35.04
C TYR A 307 -8.55 -23.61 -35.49
N THR A 308 -7.92 -23.58 -36.65
CA THR A 308 -7.23 -24.73 -37.24
C THR A 308 -5.85 -24.95 -36.62
N SER A 309 -5.14 -23.87 -36.27
CA SER A 309 -3.79 -23.93 -35.69
C SER A 309 -3.80 -24.07 -34.16
N ASP A 310 -2.94 -24.94 -33.62
CA ASP A 310 -2.72 -25.10 -32.17
C ASP A 310 -2.24 -23.82 -31.48
N ARG A 311 -1.44 -23.01 -32.17
CA ARG A 311 -0.96 -21.73 -31.63
C ARG A 311 -2.12 -20.76 -31.43
N GLU A 312 -3.06 -20.74 -32.36
CA GLU A 312 -4.23 -19.87 -32.31
C GLU A 312 -5.26 -20.37 -31.30
N ARG A 313 -5.51 -21.69 -31.25
CA ARG A 313 -6.34 -22.31 -30.21
C ARG A 313 -5.86 -21.94 -28.80
N ASN A 314 -4.56 -22.00 -28.55
CA ASN A 314 -3.98 -21.63 -27.26
C ASN A 314 -4.13 -20.15 -26.92
N ARG A 315 -4.09 -19.25 -27.91
CA ARG A 315 -4.33 -17.81 -27.71
C ARG A 315 -5.81 -17.55 -27.41
N ALA A 316 -6.70 -18.18 -28.18
CA ALA A 316 -8.14 -18.05 -28.03
C ALA A 316 -8.64 -18.60 -26.69
N ARG A 317 -8.03 -19.67 -26.16
CA ARG A 317 -8.41 -20.29 -24.89
C ARG A 317 -8.52 -19.30 -23.73
N LYS A 318 -7.53 -18.42 -23.55
CA LYS A 318 -7.57 -17.40 -22.48
C LYS A 318 -8.66 -16.37 -22.72
N LYS A 319 -8.83 -15.93 -23.97
CA LYS A 319 -9.86 -14.96 -24.35
C LYS A 319 -11.26 -15.52 -24.13
N ARG A 320 -11.51 -16.78 -24.49
CA ARG A 320 -12.78 -17.49 -24.26
C ARG A 320 -13.07 -17.70 -22.79
N ALA A 321 -12.10 -18.16 -22.02
CA ALA A 321 -12.26 -18.32 -20.58
C ALA A 321 -12.69 -17.00 -19.91
N ASN A 322 -12.11 -15.86 -20.31
CA ASN A 322 -12.52 -14.56 -19.80
C ASN A 322 -13.96 -14.17 -20.21
N ILE A 323 -14.39 -14.51 -21.43
CA ILE A 323 -15.77 -14.25 -21.90
C ILE A 323 -16.76 -15.15 -21.15
N GLU A 324 -16.45 -16.44 -21.00
CA GLU A 324 -17.26 -17.40 -20.25
C GLU A 324 -17.39 -17.00 -18.77
N ASP A 325 -16.29 -16.59 -18.14
CA ASP A 325 -16.27 -16.09 -16.75
C ASP A 325 -17.09 -14.80 -16.60
N PHE A 326 -17.03 -13.90 -17.59
CA PHE A 326 -17.88 -12.71 -17.63
C PHE A 326 -19.38 -13.07 -17.75
N ILE A 327 -19.74 -14.02 -18.63
CA ILE A 327 -21.12 -14.50 -18.77
C ILE A 327 -21.60 -15.14 -17.47
N ALA A 328 -20.79 -16.01 -16.85
CA ALA A 328 -21.09 -16.63 -15.58
C ALA A 328 -21.23 -15.60 -14.45
N THR A 329 -20.38 -14.58 -14.42
CA THR A 329 -20.45 -13.47 -13.46
C THR A 329 -21.76 -12.69 -13.61
N ARG A 330 -22.16 -12.39 -14.86
CA ARG A 330 -23.45 -11.74 -15.15
C ARG A 330 -24.62 -12.62 -14.74
N GLN A 331 -24.58 -13.92 -15.00
CA GLN A 331 -25.61 -14.85 -14.56
C GLN A 331 -25.73 -14.86 -13.03
N GLN A 332 -24.62 -14.97 -12.31
CA GLN A 332 -24.58 -14.93 -10.84
C GLN A 332 -25.09 -13.61 -10.25
N PHE A 333 -24.96 -12.51 -10.97
CA PHE A 333 -25.54 -11.22 -10.59
C PHE A 333 -27.07 -11.27 -10.65
N PHE A 334 -27.65 -11.82 -11.71
CA PHE A 334 -29.12 -11.93 -11.85
C PHE A 334 -29.74 -13.04 -10.99
N GLU A 335 -29.00 -14.11 -10.71
CA GLU A 335 -29.41 -15.12 -9.72
C GLU A 335 -29.57 -14.51 -8.32
N GLY A 336 -28.84 -13.44 -8.02
CA GLY A 336 -28.96 -12.73 -6.74
C GLY A 336 -28.26 -13.48 -5.61
N GLU A 337 -28.95 -13.68 -4.49
CA GLU A 337 -28.41 -14.38 -3.30
C GLU A 337 -27.15 -13.71 -2.71
N PHE A 338 -27.14 -12.37 -2.68
CA PHE A 338 -26.09 -11.62 -1.99
C PHE A 338 -26.38 -11.57 -0.49
N ASP A 339 -25.36 -11.81 0.33
CA ASP A 339 -25.48 -11.90 1.80
C ASP A 339 -25.63 -10.53 2.48
N ALA A 340 -25.49 -9.44 1.72
CA ALA A 340 -25.64 -8.08 2.23
C ALA A 340 -26.28 -7.15 1.18
N PRO A 341 -27.06 -6.13 1.62
CA PRO A 341 -27.59 -5.09 0.75
C PRO A 341 -26.48 -4.11 0.35
N HIS A 342 -25.54 -4.57 -0.47
CA HIS A 342 -24.63 -3.81 -1.34
C HIS A 342 -23.68 -2.81 -0.63
N LEU A 343 -22.38 -3.05 -0.76
CA LEU A 343 -21.34 -2.16 -0.23
C LEU A 343 -20.98 -1.09 -1.26
N GLN A 344 -21.12 0.18 -0.92
CA GLN A 344 -21.00 1.25 -1.90
C GLN A 344 -20.16 2.42 -1.38
N ALA A 345 -19.16 2.80 -2.17
CA ALA A 345 -18.35 4.00 -1.98
C ALA A 345 -18.65 5.10 -3.02
N ASN A 346 -19.82 5.03 -3.67
CA ASN A 346 -20.32 6.04 -4.59
C ASN A 346 -21.76 5.80 -5.00
N MET A 347 -22.68 6.75 -4.77
CA MET A 347 -23.87 7.13 -5.57
C MET A 347 -24.86 7.83 -4.64
N VAL A 348 -25.65 8.75 -5.20
CA VAL A 348 -26.88 9.22 -4.54
C VAL A 348 -27.83 8.00 -4.44
N PRO A 349 -28.29 7.60 -3.25
CA PRO A 349 -29.16 6.42 -3.09
C PRO A 349 -30.43 6.47 -3.96
N SER A 350 -30.87 7.68 -4.33
CA SER A 350 -32.08 7.92 -5.13
C SER A 350 -32.01 7.45 -6.59
N LEU A 351 -30.86 6.99 -7.08
CA LEU A 351 -30.69 6.51 -8.46
C LEU A 351 -30.65 4.98 -8.58
N LEU A 352 -30.84 4.25 -7.48
CA LEU A 352 -30.74 2.79 -7.42
C LEU A 352 -32.08 2.07 -7.10
N LEU A 353 -33.17 2.83 -6.93
CA LEU A 353 -34.53 2.30 -6.74
C LEU A 353 -35.37 2.47 -8.00
#